data_AF-A0AAU6B4D5-F1
#
_entry.id   AF-A0AAU6B4D5-F1
#
_cell.length_a   1.000
_cell.length_b   1.000
_cell.length_c   1.000
_cell.angle_alpha   90.00
_cell.angle_beta   90.00
_cell.angle_gamma   90.00
#
_symmetry.space_group_name_H-M   'P 1'
#
loop_
_entity.id
_entity.type
_entity.pdbx_description
1 polymer ?
#
loop_
_entity_poly.entity_id
_entity_poly.type
_entity_poly.pdbx_seq_one_letter_code
_entity_poly.pdbx_strand_id
1 'polypeptide(L)'
;MTTASAEPGTPLDDVTLVGRARDGDVRAYEQLVLRYQGPMFRLAVKMLNHRGDAEDVVQEVFLGAWRKLEQLSDDNAFVGWLYRSTTNRCLNVIRARRPQADVDLDLAESPRTDTQPEHAAQVSGQLAALNAALQQLTPQQRACWLLREVHGRSYDEIGEVVGANGTAVRGRIARARAQLAEVMKPWR
;
A
#
# COMPACT_ATOMS: atom_id res chain seq x y z
N MET A 1 38.86 -10.20 -29.48
CA MET A 1 38.65 -8.76 -29.61
C MET A 1 37.35 -8.43 -28.88
N THR A 2 37.46 -7.56 -27.89
CA THR A 2 36.61 -7.25 -26.73
C THR A 2 35.09 -7.33 -26.92
N THR A 3 34.45 -8.25 -26.19
CA THR A 3 33.05 -8.12 -25.77
C THR A 3 32.95 -6.94 -24.81
N ALA A 4 32.33 -5.85 -25.24
CA ALA A 4 31.98 -4.75 -24.35
C ALA A 4 30.93 -5.26 -23.36
N SER A 5 31.35 -5.53 -22.13
CA SER A 5 30.45 -5.67 -21.00
C SER A 5 29.65 -4.39 -20.88
N ALA A 6 28.35 -4.45 -21.15
CA ALA A 6 27.44 -3.37 -20.82
C ALA A 6 27.55 -3.13 -19.30
N GLU A 7 28.06 -1.97 -18.91
CA GLU A 7 27.98 -1.55 -17.52
C GLU A 7 26.52 -1.62 -17.06
N PRO A 8 26.22 -2.10 -15.84
CA PRO A 8 24.88 -2.01 -15.30
C PRO A 8 24.51 -0.54 -15.21
N GLY A 9 23.81 -0.05 -16.22
CA GLY A 9 23.39 1.34 -16.33
C GLY A 9 22.62 1.73 -15.07
N THR A 10 22.95 2.90 -14.53
CA THR A 10 22.28 3.51 -13.39
C THR A 10 20.76 3.30 -13.52
N PRO A 11 20.08 2.79 -12.48
CA PRO A 11 18.64 2.62 -12.52
C PRO A 11 17.98 3.93 -12.92
N LEU A 12 17.18 3.91 -13.98
CA LEU A 12 16.46 5.10 -14.43
C LEU A 12 15.52 5.57 -13.31
N ASP A 13 15.38 6.89 -13.21
CA ASP A 13 14.41 7.51 -12.32
C ASP A 13 12.97 7.24 -12.81
N ASP A 14 12.01 7.46 -11.93
CA ASP A 14 10.61 7.14 -12.23
C ASP A 14 10.07 7.99 -13.38
N VAL A 15 10.47 9.27 -13.45
CA VAL A 15 10.04 10.19 -14.51
C VAL A 15 10.48 9.67 -15.88
N THR A 16 11.74 9.27 -16.02
CA THR A 16 12.25 8.73 -17.29
C THR A 16 11.57 7.42 -17.67
N LEU A 17 11.34 6.53 -16.69
CA LEU A 17 10.64 5.28 -16.94
C LEU A 17 9.19 5.52 -17.37
N VAL A 18 8.49 6.46 -16.73
CA VAL A 18 7.11 6.82 -17.08
C VAL A 18 7.04 7.41 -18.48
N GLY A 19 7.93 8.34 -18.82
CA GLY A 19 7.99 8.93 -20.16
C GLY A 19 8.22 7.88 -21.24
N ARG A 20 9.21 7.00 -21.07
CA ARG A 20 9.47 5.91 -22.02
C ARG A 20 8.31 4.93 -22.13
N ALA A 21 7.72 4.55 -21.00
CA ALA A 21 6.59 3.64 -20.97
C ALA A 21 5.36 4.24 -21.67
N ARG A 22 5.15 5.56 -21.54
CA ARG A 22 4.12 6.30 -22.27
C ARG A 22 4.35 6.25 -23.79
N ASP A 23 5.60 6.31 -24.23
CA ASP A 23 5.98 6.21 -25.64
C ASP A 23 5.98 4.75 -26.17
N GLY A 24 5.52 3.79 -25.37
CA GLY A 24 5.35 2.38 -25.76
C GLY A 24 6.49 1.45 -25.34
N ASP A 25 7.47 1.90 -24.55
CA ASP A 25 8.52 1.04 -24.01
C ASP A 25 7.97 0.13 -22.90
N VAL A 26 7.61 -1.08 -23.28
CA VAL A 26 7.11 -2.12 -22.37
C VAL A 26 8.11 -2.46 -21.27
N ARG A 27 9.42 -2.41 -21.55
CA ARG A 27 10.46 -2.72 -20.53
C ARG A 27 10.56 -1.62 -19.49
N ALA A 28 10.37 -0.36 -19.89
CA ALA A 28 10.31 0.75 -18.93
C ALA A 28 9.13 0.58 -17.96
N TYR A 29 7.99 0.14 -18.47
CA TYR A 29 6.83 -0.15 -17.62
C TYR A 29 7.03 -1.35 -16.70
N GLU A 30 7.65 -2.42 -17.20
CA GLU A 30 8.01 -3.58 -16.38
C GLU A 30 8.88 -3.17 -15.18
N GLN A 31 9.84 -2.26 -15.38
CA GLN A 31 10.64 -1.73 -14.28
C GLN A 31 9.81 -0.95 -13.26
N LEU A 32 8.83 -0.15 -13.69
CA LEU A 32 7.89 0.52 -12.79
C LEU A 32 7.08 -0.50 -11.98
N VAL A 33 6.58 -1.56 -12.63
CA VAL A 33 5.84 -2.64 -11.95
C VAL A 33 6.73 -3.31 -10.92
N LEU A 34 7.94 -3.73 -11.27
CA LEU A 34 8.88 -4.37 -10.35
C LEU A 34 9.21 -3.47 -9.14
N ARG A 35 9.38 -2.16 -9.37
CA ARG A 35 9.66 -1.17 -8.33
C ARG A 35 8.49 -0.96 -7.36
N TYR A 36 7.25 -0.99 -7.87
CA TYR A 36 6.08 -0.56 -7.10
C TYR A 36 5.12 -1.69 -6.69
N GLN A 37 5.18 -2.89 -7.28
CA GLN A 37 4.29 -4.00 -6.93
C GLN A 37 4.41 -4.42 -5.47
N GLY A 38 5.63 -4.51 -4.94
CA GLY A 38 5.89 -4.88 -3.56
C GLY A 38 5.32 -3.86 -2.56
N PRO A 39 5.63 -2.56 -2.70
CA PRO A 39 5.00 -1.50 -1.92
C PRO A 39 3.47 -1.51 -2.00
N MET A 40 2.87 -1.54 -3.20
CA MET A 40 1.40 -1.51 -3.34
C MET A 40 0.76 -2.74 -2.72
N PHE A 41 1.39 -3.91 -2.85
CA PHE A 41 0.92 -5.15 -2.23
C PHE A 41 0.96 -5.07 -0.70
N ARG A 42 2.06 -4.59 -0.12
CA ARG A 42 2.15 -4.41 1.34
C ARG A 42 1.11 -3.42 1.88
N LEU A 43 0.84 -2.34 1.14
CA LEU A 43 -0.22 -1.41 1.48
C LEU A 43 -1.59 -2.12 1.47
N ALA A 44 -1.89 -2.83 0.38
CA ALA A 44 -3.17 -3.51 0.21
C ALA A 44 -3.39 -4.63 1.23
N VAL A 45 -2.37 -5.44 1.54
CA VAL A 45 -2.46 -6.49 2.57
C VAL A 45 -2.76 -5.89 3.95
N LYS A 46 -2.06 -4.82 4.35
CA LYS A 46 -2.31 -4.17 5.64
C LYS A 46 -3.66 -3.45 5.68
N MET A 47 -4.14 -2.96 4.54
CA MET A 47 -5.46 -2.35 4.43
C MET A 47 -6.58 -3.38 4.55
N LEU A 48 -6.47 -4.52 3.86
CA LEU A 48 -7.57 -5.47 3.65
C LEU A 48 -7.56 -6.69 4.58
N ASN A 49 -6.39 -7.00 5.16
CA ASN A 49 -6.15 -8.24 5.90
C ASN A 49 -6.58 -9.51 5.13
N HIS A 50 -6.49 -9.47 3.81
CA HIS A 50 -6.84 -10.60 2.94
C HIS A 50 -5.88 -10.58 1.76
N ARG A 51 -5.17 -11.70 1.56
CA ARG A 51 -4.11 -11.77 0.54
C ARG A 51 -4.67 -11.72 -0.87
N GLY A 52 -5.71 -12.51 -1.17
CA GLY A 52 -6.31 -12.58 -2.50
C GLY A 52 -6.78 -11.21 -3.00
N ASP A 53 -7.61 -10.52 -2.21
CA ASP A 53 -8.09 -9.19 -2.57
C ASP A 53 -6.94 -8.17 -2.72
N ALA A 54 -5.85 -8.33 -1.95
CA ALA A 54 -4.69 -7.48 -2.11
C ALA A 54 -3.96 -7.73 -3.44
N GLU A 55 -3.83 -8.99 -3.87
CA GLU A 55 -3.30 -9.35 -5.18
C GLU A 55 -4.19 -8.76 -6.29
N ASP A 56 -5.52 -8.92 -6.18
CA ASP A 56 -6.48 -8.37 -7.15
C ASP A 56 -6.42 -6.84 -7.22
N VAL A 57 -6.28 -6.16 -6.06
CA VAL A 57 -6.10 -4.70 -6.02
C VAL A 57 -4.87 -4.29 -6.79
N VAL A 58 -3.74 -4.94 -6.54
CA VAL A 58 -2.47 -4.58 -7.16
C VAL A 58 -2.53 -4.83 -8.67
N GLN A 59 -3.04 -5.99 -9.09
CA GLN A 59 -3.19 -6.33 -10.50
C GLN A 59 -4.06 -5.30 -11.22
N GLU A 60 -5.24 -4.98 -10.69
CA GLU A 60 -6.12 -4.00 -11.35
C GLU A 60 -5.53 -2.59 -11.37
N VAL A 61 -4.78 -2.20 -10.34
CA VAL A 61 -4.10 -0.89 -10.32
C VAL A 61 -3.05 -0.82 -11.43
N PHE A 62 -2.18 -1.82 -11.58
CA PHE A 62 -1.18 -1.81 -12.65
C PHE A 62 -1.80 -2.01 -14.04
N LEU A 63 -2.80 -2.87 -14.20
CA LEU A 63 -3.50 -2.98 -15.50
C LEU A 63 -4.20 -1.67 -15.85
N GLY A 64 -4.79 -0.99 -14.87
CA GLY A 64 -5.39 0.32 -15.03
C GLY A 64 -4.37 1.41 -15.34
N ALA A 65 -3.19 1.35 -14.73
CA ALA A 65 -2.10 2.29 -14.96
C ALA A 65 -1.61 2.19 -16.40
N TRP A 66 -1.36 0.97 -16.88
CA TRP A 66 -0.95 0.70 -18.25
C TRP A 66 -1.93 1.30 -19.27
N ARG A 67 -3.24 1.04 -19.10
CA ARG A 67 -4.29 1.53 -20.01
C ARG A 67 -4.45 3.06 -20.02
N LYS A 68 -4.03 3.74 -18.96
CA LYS A 68 -4.19 5.18 -18.78
C LYS A 68 -2.88 5.95 -18.87
N LEU A 69 -1.76 5.26 -19.12
CA LEU A 69 -0.43 5.86 -19.06
C LEU A 69 -0.27 6.97 -20.10
N GLU A 70 -0.82 6.76 -21.31
CA GLU A 70 -0.90 7.75 -22.38
C GLU A 70 -1.68 9.01 -22.00
N GLN A 71 -2.60 8.92 -21.04
CA GLN A 71 -3.44 10.03 -20.58
C GLN A 71 -2.80 10.80 -19.43
N LEU A 72 -1.67 10.32 -18.89
CA LEU A 72 -0.97 10.97 -17.80
C LEU A 72 -0.28 12.23 -18.31
N SER A 73 -0.75 13.41 -17.88
CA SER A 73 -0.21 14.71 -18.31
C SER A 73 1.09 15.10 -17.61
N ASP A 74 1.40 14.50 -16.47
CA ASP A 74 2.60 14.78 -15.66
C ASP A 74 3.20 13.45 -15.17
N ASP A 75 4.43 13.19 -15.59
CA ASP A 75 5.20 11.98 -15.30
C ASP A 75 5.45 11.84 -13.79
N ASN A 76 5.59 12.96 -13.07
CA ASN A 76 5.77 12.97 -11.62
C ASN A 76 4.53 12.49 -10.86
N ALA A 77 3.35 12.59 -11.48
CA ALA A 77 2.09 12.22 -10.84
C ALA A 77 1.89 10.71 -10.77
N PHE A 78 2.67 9.90 -11.49
CA PHE A 78 2.49 8.44 -11.55
C PHE A 78 2.52 7.77 -10.17
N VAL A 79 3.51 8.09 -9.34
CA VAL A 79 3.67 7.47 -8.02
C VAL A 79 2.53 7.86 -7.09
N GLY A 80 2.16 9.14 -7.04
CA GLY A 80 1.01 9.63 -6.27
C GLY A 80 -0.29 8.96 -6.74
N TRP A 81 -0.46 8.81 -8.05
CA TRP A 81 -1.59 8.14 -8.67
C TRP A 81 -1.68 6.65 -8.29
N LEU A 82 -0.55 5.93 -8.21
CA LEU A 82 -0.53 4.54 -7.75
C LEU A 82 -1.03 4.44 -6.31
N TYR A 83 -0.46 5.22 -5.39
CA TYR A 83 -0.88 5.24 -3.98
C TYR A 83 -2.36 5.60 -3.83
N ARG A 84 -2.84 6.57 -4.61
CA ARG A 84 -4.24 6.97 -4.63
C ARG A 84 -5.15 5.85 -5.12
N SER A 85 -4.80 5.22 -6.24
CA SER A 85 -5.59 4.15 -6.84
C SER A 85 -5.65 2.91 -5.96
N THR A 86 -4.53 2.47 -5.42
CA THR A 86 -4.47 1.35 -4.47
C THR A 86 -5.28 1.65 -3.22
N THR A 87 -5.09 2.81 -2.59
CA THR A 87 -5.82 3.17 -1.37
C THR A 87 -7.33 3.23 -1.60
N ASN A 88 -7.76 3.89 -2.68
CA ASN A 88 -9.18 4.02 -3.01
C ASN A 88 -9.82 2.67 -3.32
N ARG A 89 -9.13 1.79 -4.06
CA ARG A 89 -9.64 0.45 -4.34
C ARG A 89 -9.76 -0.38 -3.06
N CYS A 90 -8.78 -0.32 -2.15
CA CYS A 90 -8.90 -0.97 -0.85
C CYS A 90 -10.09 -0.43 -0.04
N LEU A 91 -10.29 0.90 -0.01
CA LEU A 91 -11.43 1.51 0.68
C LEU A 91 -12.77 1.08 0.06
N ASN A 92 -12.84 0.90 -1.26
CA ASN A 92 -14.02 0.40 -1.95
C ASN A 92 -14.31 -1.06 -1.59
N VAL A 93 -13.29 -1.93 -1.56
CA VAL A 93 -13.42 -3.32 -1.11
C VAL A 93 -13.94 -3.37 0.34
N ILE A 94 -13.36 -2.57 1.24
CA ILE A 94 -13.82 -2.50 2.64
C ILE A 94 -15.27 -2.01 2.74
N ARG A 95 -15.65 -1.02 1.92
CA ARG A 95 -17.03 -0.51 1.88
C ARG A 95 -18.00 -1.57 1.37
N ALA A 96 -17.64 -2.31 0.33
CA ALA A 96 -18.47 -3.37 -0.25
C ALA A 96 -18.64 -4.57 0.69
N ARG A 97 -17.64 -4.86 1.54
CA ARG A 97 -17.70 -5.93 2.55
C ARG A 97 -18.63 -5.60 3.72
N ARG A 98 -18.97 -4.34 3.97
CA ARG A 98 -19.94 -4.00 5.02
C ARG A 98 -21.33 -4.43 4.55
N PRO A 99 -21.98 -5.40 5.22
CA PRO A 99 -23.38 -5.70 4.94
C PRO A 99 -24.19 -4.43 5.13
N GLN A 100 -25.13 -4.13 4.22
CA GLN A 100 -26.23 -3.24 4.59
C GLN A 100 -26.99 -3.92 5.72
N ALA A 101 -26.89 -3.35 6.92
CA ALA A 101 -27.53 -3.74 8.19
C ALA A 101 -26.90 -4.93 8.95
N ASP A 102 -26.85 -4.75 10.28
CA ASP A 102 -26.35 -5.62 11.36
C ASP A 102 -26.34 -7.12 11.07
N VAL A 103 -25.17 -7.76 11.10
CA VAL A 103 -24.94 -9.10 11.69
C VAL A 103 -23.46 -9.22 12.08
N ASP A 104 -23.23 -9.82 13.25
CA ASP A 104 -22.00 -10.23 13.93
C ASP A 104 -20.67 -10.23 13.15
N LEU A 105 -19.66 -9.68 13.82
CA LEU A 105 -18.26 -9.79 13.45
C LEU A 105 -17.75 -11.21 13.72
N ASP A 106 -18.00 -12.13 12.78
CA ASP A 106 -17.18 -13.34 12.72
C ASP A 106 -15.81 -13.00 12.13
N LEU A 107 -14.81 -13.11 12.99
CA LEU A 107 -13.41 -12.85 12.71
C LEU A 107 -12.90 -13.84 11.65
N ALA A 108 -12.74 -13.35 10.42
CA ALA A 108 -12.13 -14.12 9.33
C ALA A 108 -10.71 -14.59 9.70
N GLU A 109 -10.47 -15.88 9.43
CA GLU A 109 -9.30 -16.67 9.77
C GLU A 109 -7.96 -15.98 9.49
N SER A 110 -7.07 -16.01 10.49
CA SER A 110 -5.65 -15.72 10.28
C SER A 110 -4.96 -16.93 9.65
N PRO A 111 -4.16 -16.77 8.58
CA PRO A 111 -3.31 -17.86 8.11
C PRO A 111 -2.26 -18.16 9.17
N ARG A 112 -2.27 -19.37 9.72
CA ARG A 112 -1.22 -19.87 10.61
C ARG A 112 0.07 -19.99 9.80
N THR A 113 1.08 -19.22 10.19
CA THR A 113 2.45 -19.43 9.71
C THR A 113 3.15 -20.28 10.76
N ASP A 114 3.40 -21.53 10.40
CA ASP A 114 4.17 -22.48 11.20
C ASP A 114 5.68 -22.18 11.06
N THR A 115 6.47 -22.63 12.03
CA THR A 115 7.94 -22.59 12.22
C THR A 115 8.55 -21.56 13.21
N GLN A 116 9.20 -22.14 14.24
CA GLN A 116 10.15 -21.63 15.27
C GLN A 116 11.30 -20.76 14.71
N PRO A 117 12.11 -19.99 15.51
CA PRO A 117 12.48 -20.10 16.94
C PRO A 117 11.97 -18.93 17.80
N GLU A 118 12.03 -19.03 19.14
CA GLU A 118 11.32 -18.17 20.11
C GLU A 118 11.38 -16.65 19.83
N HIS A 119 12.53 -16.14 19.35
CA HIS A 119 12.66 -14.72 18.98
C HIS A 119 11.95 -14.37 17.65
N ALA A 120 11.96 -15.27 16.67
CA ALA A 120 11.16 -15.12 15.44
C ALA A 120 9.67 -15.34 15.71
N ALA A 121 9.32 -16.22 16.65
CA ALA A 121 7.94 -16.43 17.10
C ALA A 121 7.40 -15.20 17.84
N GLN A 122 8.21 -14.56 18.69
CA GLN A 122 7.83 -13.33 19.39
C GLN A 122 7.67 -12.15 18.43
N VAL A 123 8.61 -11.95 17.49
CA VAL A 123 8.50 -10.92 16.43
C VAL A 123 7.28 -11.20 15.53
N SER A 124 7.03 -12.46 15.18
CA SER A 124 5.84 -12.87 14.43
C SER A 124 4.56 -12.54 15.20
N GLY A 125 4.53 -12.81 16.51
CA GLY A 125 3.42 -12.47 17.40
C GLY A 125 3.16 -10.96 17.49
N GLN A 126 4.20 -10.14 17.66
CA GLN A 126 4.09 -8.69 17.68
C GLN A 126 3.58 -8.12 16.35
N LEU A 127 4.05 -8.65 15.21
CA LEU A 127 3.57 -8.24 13.89
C LEU A 127 2.12 -8.65 13.65
N ALA A 128 1.71 -9.84 14.10
CA ALA A 128 0.33 -10.29 14.05
C ALA A 128 -0.57 -9.40 14.91
N ALA A 129 -0.14 -9.06 16.12
CA ALA A 129 -0.85 -8.15 17.02
C ALA A 129 -0.97 -6.74 16.44
N LEU A 130 0.09 -6.20 15.84
CA LEU A 130 0.04 -4.91 15.14
C LEU A 130 -0.95 -4.96 13.98
N ASN A 131 -0.95 -6.05 13.20
CA ASN A 131 -1.89 -6.20 12.10
C ASN A 131 -3.34 -6.25 12.59
N ALA A 132 -3.62 -6.99 13.66
CA ALA A 132 -4.94 -7.01 14.31
C ALA A 132 -5.33 -5.63 14.86
N ALA A 133 -4.40 -4.91 15.50
CA ALA A 133 -4.64 -3.56 16.01
C ALA A 133 -4.94 -2.56 14.88
N LEU A 134 -4.25 -2.67 13.75
CA LEU A 134 -4.56 -1.89 12.55
C LEU A 134 -5.99 -2.15 12.04
N GLN A 135 -6.48 -3.39 12.17
CA GLN A 135 -7.86 -3.73 11.77
C GLN A 135 -8.94 -3.08 12.64
N GLN A 136 -8.60 -2.64 13.87
CA GLN A 136 -9.52 -1.92 14.75
C GLN A 136 -9.62 -0.42 14.44
N LEU A 137 -8.71 0.13 13.63
CA LEU A 137 -8.78 1.51 13.16
C LEU A 137 -9.90 1.66 12.13
N THR A 138 -10.49 2.86 12.05
CA THR A 138 -11.32 3.21 10.89
C THR A 138 -10.49 3.09 9.59
N PRO A 139 -11.10 2.72 8.44
CA PRO A 139 -10.36 2.53 7.20
C PRO A 139 -9.54 3.76 6.79
N GLN A 140 -10.05 4.97 7.06
CA GLN A 140 -9.38 6.22 6.76
C GLN A 140 -8.19 6.50 7.70
N GLN A 141 -8.31 6.18 9.00
CA GLN A 141 -7.19 6.28 9.94
C GLN A 141 -6.08 5.30 9.56
N ARG A 142 -6.46 4.05 9.25
CA ARG A 142 -5.53 3.00 8.80
C ARG A 142 -4.77 3.42 7.55
N ALA A 143 -5.47 3.93 6.54
CA ALA A 143 -4.85 4.44 5.31
C ALA A 143 -3.85 5.56 5.61
N CYS A 144 -4.25 6.59 6.37
CA CYS A 144 -3.35 7.71 6.69
C CYS A 144 -2.11 7.26 7.47
N TRP A 145 -2.27 6.34 8.43
CA TRP A 145 -1.16 5.83 9.22
C TRP A 145 -0.20 4.99 8.37
N LEU A 146 -0.71 4.08 7.53
CA LEU A 146 0.12 3.25 6.66
C LEU A 146 0.89 4.11 5.65
N LEU A 147 0.21 5.06 5.00
CA LEU A 147 0.85 5.94 4.03
C LEU A 147 1.98 6.76 4.68
N ARG A 148 1.80 7.19 5.94
CA ARG A 148 2.82 7.96 6.65
C ARG A 148 3.96 7.10 7.18
N GLU A 149 3.66 6.09 8.00
CA GLU A 149 4.66 5.37 8.79
C GLU A 149 5.33 4.23 8.00
N VAL A 150 4.62 3.63 7.04
CA VAL A 150 5.13 2.47 6.28
C VAL A 150 5.61 2.89 4.90
N HIS A 151 4.91 3.84 4.27
CA HIS A 151 5.22 4.28 2.91
C HIS A 151 5.92 5.65 2.85
N GLY A 152 6.11 6.33 3.98
CA GLY A 152 6.87 7.57 4.05
C GLY A 152 6.29 8.74 3.25
N ARG A 153 4.99 8.74 2.96
CA ARG A 153 4.32 9.83 2.25
C ARG A 153 4.22 11.10 3.11
N SER A 154 4.29 12.25 2.45
CA SER A 154 4.08 13.55 3.08
C SER A 154 2.60 13.75 3.47
N TYR A 155 2.33 14.69 4.37
CA TYR A 155 0.94 14.98 4.77
C TYR A 155 0.08 15.48 3.61
N ASP A 156 0.70 16.19 2.66
CA ASP A 156 0.02 16.75 1.49
C ASP A 156 -0.32 15.65 0.48
N GLU A 157 0.63 14.79 0.15
CA GLU A 157 0.38 13.59 -0.70
C GLU A 157 -0.69 12.68 -0.09
N ILE A 158 -0.65 12.47 1.24
CA ILE A 158 -1.69 11.67 1.92
C ILE A 158 -3.06 12.35 1.77
N GLY A 159 -3.10 13.68 1.88
CA GLY A 159 -4.33 14.46 1.70
C GLY A 159 -4.93 14.28 0.31
N GLU A 160 -4.10 14.31 -0.73
CA GLU A 160 -4.51 14.04 -2.11
C GLU A 160 -5.01 12.60 -2.32
N VAL A 161 -4.33 11.64 -1.68
CA VAL A 161 -4.70 10.21 -1.76
C VAL A 161 -6.05 9.94 -1.12
N VAL A 162 -6.30 10.48 0.09
CA VAL A 162 -7.51 10.17 0.88
C VAL A 162 -8.63 11.21 0.73
N GLY A 163 -8.43 12.25 -0.08
CA GLY A 163 -9.40 13.32 -0.30
C GLY A 163 -9.67 14.18 0.94
N ALA A 164 -8.61 14.62 1.64
CA ALA A 164 -8.74 15.45 2.83
C ALA A 164 -7.62 16.48 2.98
N ASN A 165 -7.87 17.57 3.71
CA ASN A 165 -6.84 18.55 4.00
C ASN A 165 -5.79 18.03 5.02
N GLY A 166 -4.60 18.66 5.03
CA GLY A 166 -3.49 18.25 5.89
C GLY A 166 -3.82 18.25 7.39
N THR A 167 -4.71 19.14 7.86
CA THR A 167 -5.15 19.15 9.27
C THR A 167 -5.96 17.91 9.62
N ALA A 168 -6.89 17.50 8.75
CA ALA A 168 -7.65 16.27 8.92
C ALA A 168 -6.74 15.03 8.88
N VAL A 169 -5.75 15.02 7.98
CA VAL A 169 -4.74 13.94 7.91
C VAL A 169 -3.95 13.84 9.22
N ARG A 170 -3.40 14.96 9.73
CA ARG A 170 -2.70 15.01 11.02
C ARG A 170 -3.56 14.47 12.16
N GLY A 171 -4.82 14.89 12.24
CA GLY A 171 -5.77 14.43 13.25
C GLY A 171 -6.12 12.93 13.13
N ARG A 172 -6.17 12.37 11.91
CA ARG A 172 -6.36 10.92 11.72
C ARG A 172 -5.13 10.13 12.15
N ILE A 173 -3.92 10.59 11.81
CA ILE A 173 -2.66 9.94 12.20
C ILE A 173 -2.48 9.98 13.72
N ALA A 174 -2.74 11.13 14.36
CA ALA A 174 -2.66 11.26 15.81
C ALA A 174 -3.59 10.28 16.54
N ARG A 175 -4.85 10.17 16.09
CA ARG A 175 -5.83 9.21 16.63
C ARG A 175 -5.40 7.77 16.39
N ALA A 176 -4.91 7.45 15.19
CA ALA A 176 -4.39 6.11 14.88
C ALA A 176 -3.23 5.74 15.82
N ARG A 177 -2.26 6.65 16.02
CA ARG A 177 -1.12 6.44 16.93
C ARG A 177 -1.59 6.22 18.37
N ALA A 178 -2.52 7.03 18.87
CA ALA A 178 -3.06 6.88 20.22
C ALA A 178 -3.75 5.52 20.40
N GLN A 179 -4.63 5.13 19.48
CA GLN A 179 -5.33 3.85 19.55
C GLN A 179 -4.37 2.66 19.45
N LEU A 180 -3.42 2.69 18.51
CA LEU A 180 -2.41 1.64 18.39
C LEU A 180 -1.52 1.57 19.65
N ALA A 181 -1.14 2.71 20.23
CA ALA A 181 -0.35 2.73 21.45
C ALA A 181 -1.08 2.06 22.62
N GLU A 182 -2.39 2.27 22.75
CA GLU A 182 -3.23 1.63 23.76
C GLU A 182 -3.35 0.11 23.53
N VAL A 183 -3.70 -0.32 22.32
CA VAL A 183 -3.88 -1.75 21.98
C VAL A 183 -2.56 -2.52 22.08
N MET A 184 -1.43 -1.88 21.74
CA MET A 184 -0.11 -2.51 21.77
C MET A 184 0.59 -2.41 23.13
N LYS A 185 -0.02 -1.84 24.18
CA LYS A 185 0.57 -1.79 25.54
C LYS A 185 1.06 -3.15 26.05
N PRO A 186 0.33 -4.28 25.87
CA PRO A 186 0.78 -5.60 26.33
C PRO A 186 1.97 -6.17 25.56
N TRP A 187 2.33 -5.56 24.43
CA TRP A 187 3.39 -6.00 23.53
C TRP A 187 4.66 -5.14 23.60
N ARG A 188 4.68 -4.13 24.48
CA ARG A 188 5.86 -3.31 24.80
C ARG A 188 6.76 -4.03 25.79
#